data_AF-A0A519D5L5-F1
#
_entry.id   AF-A0A519D5L5-F1
#
_cell.length_a   1.000
_cell.length_b   1.000
_cell.length_c   1.000
_cell.angle_alpha   90.00
_cell.angle_beta   90.00
_cell.angle_gamma   90.00
#
_symmetry.space_group_name_H-M   'P 1'
#
loop_
_entity.id
_entity.type
_entity.pdbx_description
1 polymer ?
#
loop_
_entity_poly.entity_id
_entity_poly.type
_entity_poly.pdbx_seq_one_letter_code
_entity_poly.pdbx_strand_id
1 'polypeptide(L)'
;MKYCILAAGLGSRNNTISGLHKGLLPIHNIPIISHIINKLDSDKEIIVAVGHLAEQIKSYVSYVHSDKKIKFIEIKKYSGKGSGPGFSLLQCKNELQCPFVFTPIDTFIEEDVIFNVENNWIGVVKIPKSGSNRYCLVNGKNKLESIYYGEGNLAYNGIAGIYDYTTFWKELEKPNLINNEHQVTTSFDELDNVELKYFNNFYDTGTEESYKKVRKIFSNEIVFPKNDETIFIDNKKVIKYFSNKIKCGDRIKRSQYIKKFSPTVKKLNSNMFGYDFIEGKLLSNVSKIDIFSNFIEKFYEFAFSNNTCNDILKFQNDCEYMYKTKTYDRIKQFQNTDLDELDHINGIFVEPIINIMNKIDWNKIITNAIPTNFHGDLQPENIIVSKDNTIFLIDWRESFGTDLKIGDFYYDLSKLYHGLLINGTIVKEKKFSVEIENNQAKISYLSKDNLMEFNKKLEFFCQKHQIEYNHVRFLGILHYINIAEFYIKTEPEYSKFIFLLGKLLMTEYLLKN
;
A
#
# COMPACT_ATOMS: atom_id res chain seq x y z
N MET A 1 14.72 17.63 27.61
CA MET A 1 15.02 17.66 26.16
C MET A 1 13.75 17.43 25.35
N LYS A 2 13.78 17.75 24.06
CA LYS A 2 12.70 17.48 23.09
C LYS A 2 13.26 16.86 21.82
N TYR A 3 12.36 16.39 20.94
CA TYR A 3 12.72 15.91 19.62
C TYR A 3 12.17 16.82 18.53
N CYS A 4 12.86 16.89 17.39
CA CYS A 4 12.39 17.59 16.20
C CYS A 4 12.52 16.71 14.94
N ILE A 5 11.44 16.56 14.18
CA ILE A 5 11.44 15.84 12.91
C ILE A 5 11.24 16.85 11.77
N LEU A 6 12.20 16.91 10.84
CA LEU A 6 12.16 17.83 9.70
C LEU A 6 11.46 17.17 8.50
N ALA A 7 10.19 17.50 8.30
CA ALA A 7 9.29 16.90 7.30
C ALA A 7 8.70 17.93 6.33
N ALA A 8 9.36 19.07 6.10
CA ALA A 8 8.80 20.15 5.30
C ALA A 8 9.08 20.05 3.79
N GLY A 9 10.20 19.42 3.41
CA GLY A 9 10.74 19.47 2.05
C GLY A 9 9.90 18.73 1.00
N LEU A 10 10.04 19.14 -0.26
CA LEU A 10 9.26 18.63 -1.41
C LEU A 10 9.37 17.11 -1.63
N GLY A 11 10.54 16.52 -1.37
CA GLY A 11 10.77 15.10 -1.65
C GLY A 11 10.73 14.72 -3.12
N SER A 12 10.96 15.68 -4.03
CA SER A 12 10.84 15.53 -5.49
C SER A 12 11.68 14.41 -6.12
N ARG A 13 12.69 13.90 -5.40
CA ARG A 13 13.57 12.81 -5.84
C ARG A 13 13.01 11.41 -5.57
N ASN A 14 11.88 11.30 -4.87
CA ASN A 14 11.22 10.02 -4.60
C ASN A 14 9.71 10.11 -4.83
N ASN A 15 9.27 9.66 -6.01
CA ASN A 15 7.86 9.60 -6.39
C ASN A 15 7.39 8.14 -6.56
N THR A 16 7.99 7.21 -5.82
CA THR A 16 7.69 5.77 -5.93
C THR A 16 6.19 5.49 -5.73
N ILE A 17 5.53 6.27 -4.87
CA ILE A 17 4.08 6.27 -4.71
C ILE A 17 3.57 7.67 -5.01
N SER A 18 2.76 7.78 -6.07
CA SER A 18 2.26 9.03 -6.62
C SER A 18 1.51 9.85 -5.56
N GLY A 19 1.90 11.11 -5.41
CA GLY A 19 1.25 12.08 -4.52
C GLY A 19 1.42 11.82 -3.03
N LEU A 20 2.19 10.79 -2.63
CA LEU A 20 2.41 10.46 -1.23
C LEU A 20 3.62 11.25 -0.69
N HIS A 21 3.48 11.86 0.48
CA HIS A 21 4.61 12.52 1.13
C HIS A 21 5.75 11.53 1.41
N LYS A 22 7.00 11.91 1.14
CA LYS A 22 8.18 11.00 1.27
C LYS A 22 8.30 10.33 2.65
N GLY A 23 7.96 11.06 3.71
CA GLY A 23 7.97 10.53 5.08
C GLY A 23 6.92 9.45 5.37
N LEU A 24 5.98 9.25 4.44
CA LEU A 24 4.94 8.23 4.52
C LEU A 24 5.21 7.03 3.63
N LEU A 25 6.34 7.00 2.92
CA LEU A 25 6.74 5.82 2.17
C LEU A 25 6.90 4.63 3.14
N PRO A 26 6.25 3.48 2.88
CA PRO A 26 6.23 2.37 3.81
C PRO A 26 7.45 1.45 3.70
N ILE A 27 7.97 1.02 4.84
CA ILE A 27 8.84 -0.15 4.97
C ILE A 27 8.11 -1.11 5.91
N HIS A 28 7.88 -2.36 5.49
CA HIS A 28 7.02 -3.33 6.21
C HIS A 28 5.59 -2.82 6.44
N ASN A 29 5.00 -2.10 5.48
CA ASN A 29 3.71 -1.42 5.66
C ASN A 29 3.68 -0.41 6.82
N ILE A 30 4.82 0.02 7.34
CA ILE A 30 4.95 1.07 8.36
C ILE A 30 5.66 2.28 7.71
N PRO A 31 5.03 3.46 7.69
CA PRO A 31 5.65 4.72 7.27
C PRO A 31 7.00 5.01 7.93
N ILE A 32 7.95 5.57 7.17
CA ILE A 32 9.26 6.00 7.70
C ILE A 32 9.11 6.93 8.92
N ILE A 33 8.15 7.86 8.91
CA ILE A 33 7.90 8.73 10.07
C ILE A 33 7.64 7.94 11.36
N SER A 34 6.93 6.83 11.26
CA SER A 34 6.61 5.99 12.41
C SER A 34 7.82 5.19 12.87
N HIS A 35 8.65 4.70 11.95
CA HIS A 35 9.94 4.09 12.30
C HIS A 35 10.81 5.05 13.12
N ILE A 36 10.79 6.34 12.79
CA ILE A 36 11.47 7.39 13.56
C ILE A 36 10.79 7.60 14.91
N ILE A 37 9.48 7.90 14.94
CA ILE A 37 8.74 8.20 16.19
C ILE A 37 8.85 7.06 17.20
N ASN A 38 8.80 5.81 16.74
CA ASN A 38 8.87 4.63 17.60
C ASN A 38 10.23 4.45 18.29
N LYS A 39 11.29 5.08 17.78
CA LYS A 39 12.62 5.07 18.42
C LYS A 39 12.85 6.23 19.38
N LEU A 40 11.91 7.17 19.48
CA LEU A 40 12.02 8.33 20.36
C LEU A 40 11.41 8.01 21.74
N ASP A 41 11.95 8.63 22.78
CA ASP A 41 11.45 8.46 24.14
C ASP A 41 9.98 8.89 24.25
N SER A 42 9.14 7.97 24.74
CA SER A 42 7.68 8.13 24.73
C SER A 42 7.13 9.27 25.60
N ASP A 43 7.89 9.71 26.61
CA ASP A 43 7.49 10.77 27.55
C ASP A 43 7.91 12.17 27.08
N LYS A 44 8.71 12.28 26.02
CA LYS A 44 9.20 13.56 25.51
C LYS A 44 8.28 14.11 24.42
N GLU A 45 8.24 15.43 24.34
CA GLU A 45 7.51 16.13 23.28
C GLU A 45 8.27 16.07 21.95
N ILE A 46 7.54 15.78 20.88
CA ILE A 46 8.07 15.72 19.51
C ILE A 46 7.50 16.90 18.72
N ILE A 47 8.40 17.74 18.21
CA ILE A 47 8.08 18.82 17.29
C ILE A 47 8.22 18.31 15.86
N VAL A 48 7.22 18.48 15.00
CA VAL A 48 7.30 18.04 13.59
C VAL A 48 7.15 19.27 12.70
N ALA A 49 8.23 19.64 12.02
CA ALA A 49 8.23 20.72 11.03
C ALA A 49 7.62 20.20 9.73
N VAL A 50 6.44 20.70 9.36
CA VAL A 50 5.67 20.23 8.19
C VAL A 50 5.51 21.34 7.16
N GLY A 51 5.48 20.98 5.88
CA GLY A 51 5.44 21.95 4.77
C GLY A 51 4.69 21.37 3.57
N HIS A 52 5.41 20.93 2.55
CA HIS A 52 4.80 20.27 1.41
C HIS A 52 3.96 19.05 1.87
N LEU A 53 2.71 18.95 1.38
CA LEU A 53 1.75 17.89 1.77
C LEU A 53 1.57 17.73 3.30
N ALA A 54 1.72 18.81 4.07
CA ALA A 54 1.65 18.79 5.54
C ALA A 54 0.41 18.05 6.09
N GLU A 55 -0.75 18.20 5.46
CA GLU A 55 -1.99 17.53 5.89
C GLU A 55 -1.89 16.00 5.88
N GLN A 56 -1.12 15.40 4.97
CA GLN A 56 -0.90 13.95 4.99
C GLN A 56 -0.14 13.53 6.27
N ILE A 57 0.94 14.23 6.60
CA ILE A 57 1.73 13.96 7.81
C ILE A 57 0.91 14.21 9.07
N LYS A 58 0.29 15.38 9.19
CA LYS A 58 -0.50 15.74 10.38
C LYS A 58 -1.62 14.74 10.66
N SER A 59 -2.43 14.43 9.65
CA SER A 59 -3.58 13.55 9.82
C SER A 59 -3.18 12.10 10.09
N TYR A 60 -2.10 11.61 9.46
CA TYR A 60 -1.55 10.29 9.74
C TYR A 60 -1.00 10.21 11.17
N VAL A 61 -0.08 11.11 11.53
CA VAL A 61 0.60 11.10 12.83
C VAL A 61 -0.39 11.31 13.98
N SER A 62 -1.34 12.24 13.84
CA SER A 62 -2.36 12.47 14.88
C SER A 62 -3.31 11.28 15.06
N TYR A 63 -3.49 10.46 14.02
CA TYR A 63 -4.36 9.29 14.07
C TYR A 63 -3.65 8.05 14.63
N VAL A 64 -2.40 7.84 14.23
CA VAL A 64 -1.61 6.65 14.57
C VAL A 64 -0.84 6.81 15.87
N HIS A 65 -0.25 7.98 16.11
CA HIS A 65 0.57 8.28 17.29
C HIS A 65 -0.16 9.19 18.28
N SER A 66 -1.47 8.97 18.46
CA SER A 66 -2.28 9.73 19.42
C SER A 66 -1.84 9.52 20.87
N ASP A 67 -1.05 8.49 21.13
CA ASP A 67 -0.39 8.19 22.41
C ASP A 67 0.84 9.06 22.69
N LYS A 68 1.35 9.79 21.69
CA LYS A 68 2.56 10.63 21.81
C LYS A 68 2.20 12.11 21.91
N LYS A 69 3.04 12.88 22.62
CA LYS A 69 2.91 14.34 22.69
C LYS A 69 3.56 14.99 21.47
N ILE A 70 2.77 15.29 20.44
CA ILE A 70 3.26 15.80 19.14
C ILE A 70 2.71 17.20 18.86
N LYS A 71 3.59 18.12 18.46
CA LYS A 71 3.25 19.48 18.02
C LYS A 71 3.76 19.73 16.60
N PHE A 72 2.88 20.24 15.73
CA PHE A 72 3.23 20.54 14.34
C PHE A 72 3.57 22.02 14.17
N ILE A 73 4.65 22.31 13.43
CA ILE A 73 5.04 23.67 13.04
C ILE A 73 5.00 23.77 11.51
N GLU A 74 4.16 24.67 11.00
CA GLU A 74 4.02 24.87 9.56
C GLU A 74 5.11 25.76 8.98
N ILE A 75 5.88 25.21 8.05
CA ILE A 75 6.93 25.89 7.32
C ILE A 75 6.35 26.41 6.02
N LYS A 76 6.12 27.72 5.91
CA LYS A 76 5.59 28.31 4.66
C LYS A 76 6.61 28.27 3.52
N LYS A 77 7.89 28.48 3.85
CA LYS A 77 9.00 28.53 2.88
C LYS A 77 9.81 27.23 2.90
N TYR A 78 9.23 26.17 2.35
CA TYR A 78 9.87 24.85 2.23
C TYR A 78 10.60 24.62 0.90
N SER A 79 10.59 25.61 -0.01
CA SER A 79 11.27 25.55 -1.31
C SER A 79 11.81 26.91 -1.74
N GLY A 80 12.78 26.91 -2.65
CA GLY A 80 13.40 28.12 -3.20
C GLY A 80 14.56 28.66 -2.35
N LYS A 81 15.17 29.75 -2.80
CA LYS A 81 16.37 30.34 -2.16
C LYS A 81 16.12 30.69 -0.69
N GLY A 82 16.99 30.21 0.20
CA GLY A 82 16.92 30.41 1.65
C GLY A 82 15.84 29.58 2.35
N SER A 83 15.26 28.58 1.67
CA SER A 83 14.63 27.44 2.34
C SER A 83 15.70 26.42 2.74
N GLY A 84 15.32 25.30 3.34
CA GLY A 84 16.25 24.23 3.72
C GLY A 84 15.98 23.65 5.10
N PRO A 85 16.75 22.63 5.51
CA PRO A 85 16.60 22.00 6.82
C PRO A 85 16.92 22.96 7.97
N GLY A 86 17.92 23.84 7.81
CA GLY A 86 18.27 24.86 8.81
C GLY A 86 17.14 25.88 9.00
N PHE A 87 16.58 26.41 7.90
CA PHE A 87 15.42 27.30 7.98
C PHE A 87 14.22 26.62 8.65
N SER A 88 13.92 25.38 8.28
CA SER A 88 12.79 24.62 8.85
C SER A 88 12.96 24.41 10.35
N LEU A 89 14.18 24.08 10.80
CA LEU A 89 14.51 23.92 12.21
C LEU A 89 14.44 25.26 12.96
N LEU A 90 14.90 26.36 12.36
CA LEU A 90 14.83 27.70 12.94
C LEU A 90 13.38 28.14 13.22
N GLN A 91 12.42 27.79 12.36
CA GLN A 91 11.00 28.06 12.63
C GLN A 91 10.46 27.32 13.86
N CYS A 92 11.15 26.26 14.30
CA CYS A 92 10.81 25.50 15.51
C CYS A 92 11.50 26.04 16.77
N LYS A 93 12.38 27.06 16.66
CA LYS A 93 13.22 27.59 17.75
C LYS A 93 12.42 27.84 19.03
N ASN A 94 11.29 28.54 18.96
CA ASN A 94 10.48 28.89 20.13
C ASN A 94 10.02 27.67 20.95
N GLU A 95 9.85 26.52 20.30
CA GLU A 95 9.46 25.27 20.97
C GLU A 95 10.66 24.47 21.51
N LEU A 96 11.87 24.79 21.04
CA LEU A 96 13.12 24.07 21.28
C LEU A 96 14.12 24.93 22.09
N GLN A 97 13.62 25.60 23.14
CA GLN A 97 14.43 26.35 24.11
C GLN A 97 14.95 25.44 25.24
N CYS A 98 15.53 24.31 24.86
CA CYS A 98 16.14 23.30 25.74
C CYS A 98 17.07 22.43 24.89
N PRO A 99 17.92 21.57 25.49
CA PRO A 99 18.61 20.53 24.73
C PRO A 99 17.64 19.68 23.89
N PHE A 100 18.00 19.33 22.67
CA PHE A 100 17.11 18.60 21.76
C PHE A 100 17.85 17.75 20.74
N VAL A 101 17.17 16.74 20.18
CA VAL A 101 17.66 15.99 19.01
C VAL A 101 16.78 16.33 17.83
N PHE A 102 17.37 16.56 16.66
CA PHE A 102 16.61 16.64 15.41
C PHE A 102 17.03 15.58 14.41
N THR A 103 16.09 15.19 13.55
CA THR A 103 16.29 14.17 12.51
C THR A 103 15.53 14.55 11.22
N PRO A 104 16.08 14.22 10.04
CA PRO A 104 15.32 14.29 8.80
C PRO A 104 14.24 13.19 8.77
N ILE A 105 13.23 13.40 7.94
CA ILE A 105 12.08 12.50 7.81
C ILE A 105 12.34 11.28 6.91
N ASP A 106 13.38 11.30 6.08
CA ASP A 106 13.66 10.31 5.03
C ASP A 106 14.80 9.36 5.39
N THR A 107 14.86 8.99 6.67
CA THR A 107 15.87 8.08 7.21
C THR A 107 15.21 6.85 7.81
N PHE A 108 15.72 5.67 7.44
CA PHE A 108 15.40 4.41 8.11
C PHE A 108 16.63 3.93 8.89
N ILE A 109 16.44 3.68 10.19
CA ILE A 109 17.49 3.20 11.10
C ILE A 109 17.05 1.83 11.56
N GLU A 110 17.83 0.80 11.30
CA GLU A 110 17.49 -0.55 11.77
C GLU A 110 17.93 -0.74 13.23
N GLU A 111 19.14 -0.27 13.56
CA GLU A 111 19.74 -0.45 14.88
C GLU A 111 19.00 0.30 16.00
N ASP A 112 19.10 -0.19 17.23
CA ASP A 112 18.58 0.50 18.40
C ASP A 112 19.52 1.64 18.78
N VAL A 113 18.97 2.86 18.81
CA VAL A 113 19.74 4.08 19.08
C VAL A 113 19.10 4.81 20.24
N ILE A 114 19.90 5.11 21.26
CA ILE A 114 19.49 5.98 22.36
C ILE A 114 19.72 7.43 21.94
N PHE A 115 18.67 8.23 21.87
CA PHE A 115 18.74 9.64 21.50
C PHE A 115 18.78 10.54 22.75
N ASN A 116 19.88 10.49 23.51
CA ASN A 116 20.15 11.39 24.64
C ASN A 116 20.94 12.63 24.19
N VAL A 117 20.97 13.66 25.04
CA VAL A 117 21.71 14.91 24.80
C VAL A 117 22.42 15.31 26.08
N GLU A 118 23.56 14.67 26.34
CA GLU A 118 24.48 15.01 27.44
C GLU A 118 25.56 15.98 26.99
N ASN A 119 26.00 15.85 25.73
CA ASN A 119 26.92 16.75 25.03
C ASN A 119 26.35 17.05 23.62
N ASN A 120 26.93 18.03 22.93
CA ASN A 120 26.67 18.20 21.50
C ASN A 120 27.19 16.99 20.72
N TRP A 121 26.41 16.48 19.79
CA TRP A 121 26.86 15.41 18.90
C TRP A 121 26.20 15.50 17.52
N ILE A 122 26.91 15.03 16.51
CA ILE A 122 26.37 14.82 15.17
C ILE A 122 26.45 13.33 14.80
N GLY A 123 25.41 12.85 14.12
CA GLY A 123 25.35 11.51 13.59
C GLY A 123 26.19 11.38 12.32
N VAL A 124 27.02 10.35 12.26
CA VAL A 124 27.86 10.05 11.11
C VAL A 124 27.68 8.63 10.63
N VAL A 125 27.78 8.44 9.31
CA VAL A 125 27.68 7.14 8.65
C VAL A 125 28.84 6.98 7.67
N LYS A 126 29.38 5.76 7.60
CA LYS A 126 30.39 5.42 6.60
C LYS A 126 29.73 5.21 5.25
N ILE A 127 30.26 5.85 4.22
CA ILE A 127 29.76 5.75 2.85
C ILE A 127 30.88 5.39 1.87
N PRO A 128 30.56 4.75 0.72
CA PRO A 128 31.52 4.62 -0.37
C PRO A 128 31.94 6.00 -0.88
N LYS A 129 33.22 6.17 -1.22
CA LYS A 129 33.74 7.44 -1.75
C LYS A 129 33.00 7.92 -3.00
N SER A 130 32.52 6.99 -3.84
CA SER A 130 31.72 7.31 -5.03
C SER A 130 30.38 7.99 -4.72
N GLY A 131 29.89 7.92 -3.47
CA GLY A 131 28.66 8.57 -3.04
C GLY A 131 28.85 9.93 -2.37
N SER A 132 30.09 10.42 -2.23
CA SER A 132 30.44 11.57 -1.39
C SER A 132 29.76 12.88 -1.81
N ASN A 133 29.58 13.08 -3.12
CA ASN A 133 28.95 14.27 -3.69
C ASN A 133 27.49 14.48 -3.29
N ARG A 134 26.83 13.49 -2.70
CA ARG A 134 25.42 13.57 -2.24
C ARG A 134 25.30 14.06 -0.79
N TYR A 135 26.40 14.09 -0.04
CA TYR A 135 26.39 14.31 1.39
C TYR A 135 27.33 15.45 1.80
N CYS A 136 27.08 15.96 2.99
CA CYS A 136 28.04 16.77 3.71
C CYS A 136 28.99 15.82 4.46
N LEU A 137 30.29 16.00 4.29
CA LEU A 137 31.32 15.11 4.83
C LEU A 137 31.89 15.63 6.13
N VAL A 138 32.40 14.73 6.96
CA VAL A 138 32.90 15.03 8.30
C VAL A 138 34.35 14.56 8.42
N ASN A 139 35.21 15.43 8.94
CA ASN A 139 36.54 15.08 9.43
C ASN A 139 36.52 14.94 10.94
N GLY A 140 37.22 13.92 11.44
CA GLY A 140 37.35 13.61 12.85
C GLY A 140 37.16 12.12 13.13
N LYS A 141 37.53 11.72 14.35
CA LYS A 141 37.40 10.33 14.82
C LYS A 141 36.36 10.19 15.94
N ASN A 142 36.57 10.91 17.05
CA ASN A 142 35.62 10.91 18.18
C ASN A 142 34.92 12.26 18.34
N LYS A 143 35.57 13.33 17.88
CA LYS A 143 35.07 14.70 17.90
C LYS A 143 35.12 15.27 16.49
N LEU A 144 34.24 16.22 16.22
CA LEU A 144 34.21 16.97 14.99
C LEU A 144 35.46 17.86 14.89
N GLU A 145 36.18 17.75 13.77
CA GLU A 145 37.30 18.64 13.43
C GLU A 145 36.88 19.66 12.38
N SER A 146 36.15 19.23 11.35
CA SER A 146 35.58 20.10 10.32
C SER A 146 34.50 19.40 9.51
N ILE A 147 33.67 20.19 8.84
CA ILE A 147 32.66 19.74 7.88
C ILE A 147 33.01 20.29 6.49
N TYR A 148 32.83 19.47 5.45
CA TYR A 148 33.23 19.86 4.09
C TYR A 148 32.40 19.17 3.00
N TYR A 149 32.55 19.66 1.76
CA TYR A 149 32.04 19.01 0.55
C TYR A 149 33.23 18.61 -0.34
N GLY A 150 33.19 17.41 -0.91
CA GLY A 150 34.29 16.89 -1.73
C GLY A 150 34.31 15.37 -1.78
N GLU A 151 35.50 14.79 -1.69
CA GLU A 151 35.69 13.34 -1.62
C GLU A 151 35.96 12.89 -0.18
N GLY A 152 35.31 11.79 0.22
CA GLY A 152 35.44 11.24 1.57
C GLY A 152 34.53 10.05 1.78
N ASN A 153 34.68 9.39 2.92
CA ASN A 153 33.95 8.17 3.26
C ASN A 153 33.17 8.27 4.58
N LEU A 154 33.14 9.45 5.22
CA LEU A 154 32.38 9.71 6.44
C LEU A 154 31.44 10.88 6.18
N ALA A 155 30.14 10.62 6.25
CA ALA A 155 29.10 11.59 5.96
C ALA A 155 28.30 11.93 7.21
N TYR A 156 27.90 13.20 7.33
CA TYR A 156 26.85 13.62 8.25
C TYR A 156 25.52 13.02 7.81
N ASN A 157 24.84 12.33 8.73
CA ASN A 157 23.64 11.57 8.42
C ASN A 157 22.33 12.40 8.58
N GLY A 158 22.44 13.68 8.96
CA GLY A 158 21.29 14.56 9.15
C GLY A 158 20.75 14.63 10.58
N ILE A 159 21.21 13.76 11.48
CA ILE A 159 20.76 13.69 12.87
C ILE A 159 21.78 14.38 13.78
N ALA A 160 21.33 15.22 14.71
CA ALA A 160 22.21 15.81 15.71
C ALA A 160 21.51 16.00 17.05
N GLY A 161 22.27 15.88 18.13
CA GLY A 161 21.89 16.27 19.49
C GLY A 161 22.55 17.58 19.85
N ILE A 162 21.73 18.57 20.20
CA ILE A 162 22.15 19.93 20.50
C ILE A 162 21.98 20.15 22.00
N TYR A 163 23.09 20.15 22.72
CA TYR A 163 23.13 20.48 24.14
C TYR A 163 23.17 22.00 24.34
N ASP A 164 24.08 22.68 23.64
CA ASP A 164 24.29 24.13 23.72
C ASP A 164 23.35 24.90 22.77
N TYR A 165 22.04 24.71 22.98
CA TYR A 165 21.01 25.24 22.08
C TYR A 165 21.07 26.77 21.92
N THR A 166 21.52 27.52 22.93
CA THR A 166 21.64 28.99 22.84
C THR A 166 22.67 29.41 21.80
N THR A 167 23.87 28.81 21.82
CA THR A 167 24.91 29.04 20.82
C THR A 167 24.46 28.56 19.45
N PHE A 168 23.89 27.35 19.38
CA PHE A 168 23.36 26.80 18.14
C PHE A 168 22.36 27.75 17.45
N TRP A 169 21.39 28.30 18.20
CA TRP A 169 20.41 29.20 17.63
C TRP A 169 21.00 30.53 17.17
N LYS A 170 21.93 31.11 17.94
CA LYS A 170 22.63 32.35 17.55
C LYS A 170 23.33 32.18 16.19
N GLU A 171 23.91 31.02 15.96
CA GLU A 171 24.62 30.69 14.74
C GLU A 171 23.68 30.37 13.57
N LEU A 172 22.62 29.59 13.82
CA LEU A 172 21.61 29.28 12.81
C LEU A 172 20.78 30.50 12.39
N GLU A 173 20.73 31.58 13.18
CA GLU A 173 20.04 32.81 12.79
C GLU A 173 20.81 33.63 11.75
N LYS A 174 22.10 33.36 11.57
CA LYS A 174 22.92 34.04 10.56
C LYS A 174 22.41 33.68 9.15
N PRO A 175 22.39 34.63 8.19
CA PRO A 175 21.84 34.42 6.84
C PRO A 175 22.79 33.62 5.92
N ASN A 176 23.49 32.62 6.47
CA ASN A 176 24.47 31.82 5.76
C ASN A 176 23.77 30.79 4.88
N LEU A 177 24.05 30.83 3.58
CA LEU A 177 23.48 29.88 2.62
C LEU A 177 24.57 28.99 2.04
N ILE A 178 24.31 27.70 2.01
CA ILE A 178 25.11 26.70 1.29
C ILE A 178 24.23 26.17 0.17
N ASN A 179 24.71 26.23 -1.07
CA ASN A 179 23.95 25.85 -2.27
C ASN A 179 22.57 26.52 -2.35
N ASN A 180 22.50 27.82 -2.01
CA ASN A 180 21.26 28.62 -1.93
C ASN A 180 20.25 28.16 -0.87
N GLU A 181 20.60 27.22 0.01
CA GLU A 181 19.76 26.73 1.09
C GLU A 181 20.34 27.10 2.46
N HIS A 182 19.46 27.31 3.43
CA HIS A 182 19.83 27.47 4.83
C HIS A 182 20.02 26.08 5.44
N GLN A 183 21.27 25.68 5.65
CA GLN A 183 21.64 24.35 6.16
C GLN A 183 21.79 24.36 7.69
N VAL A 184 21.59 23.21 8.33
CA VAL A 184 21.86 23.05 9.78
C VAL A 184 23.36 23.01 10.09
N THR A 185 24.18 22.64 9.11
CA THR A 185 25.62 22.44 9.28
C THR A 185 26.38 23.75 9.50
N THR A 186 25.81 24.90 9.13
CA THR A 186 26.42 26.22 9.33
C THR A 186 26.57 26.59 10.80
N SER A 187 25.92 25.87 11.71
CA SER A 187 25.96 26.13 13.15
C SER A 187 26.90 25.20 13.91
N PHE A 188 27.43 24.14 13.29
CA PHE A 188 28.20 23.11 14.01
C PHE A 188 29.63 23.52 14.32
N ASP A 189 30.27 24.33 13.46
CA ASP A 189 31.68 24.74 13.62
C ASP A 189 31.92 25.61 14.87
N GLU A 190 30.87 26.25 15.38
CA GLU A 190 30.90 27.16 16.53
C GLU A 190 30.42 26.48 17.83
N LEU A 191 30.06 25.20 17.77
CA LEU A 191 29.72 24.42 18.95
C LEU A 191 30.98 23.80 19.57
N ASP A 192 31.10 23.90 20.89
CA ASP A 192 32.20 23.28 21.60
C ASP A 192 32.00 21.77 21.73
N ASN A 193 33.11 21.03 21.60
CA ASN A 193 33.22 19.60 21.91
C ASN A 193 32.17 18.70 21.23
N VAL A 194 31.82 18.96 19.97
CA VAL A 194 30.86 18.13 19.22
C VAL A 194 31.39 16.70 19.04
N GLU A 195 30.70 15.72 19.60
CA GLU A 195 31.02 14.31 19.46
C GLU A 195 30.53 13.72 18.13
N LEU A 196 31.24 12.73 17.61
CA LEU A 196 30.82 11.96 16.44
C LEU A 196 30.14 10.66 16.88
N LYS A 197 28.84 10.56 16.61
CA LYS A 197 28.04 9.37 16.91
C LYS A 197 27.87 8.51 15.66
N TYR A 198 28.47 7.32 15.65
CA TYR A 198 28.45 6.42 14.49
C TYR A 198 27.18 5.61 14.40
N PHE A 199 26.61 5.54 13.20
CA PHE A 199 25.48 4.70 12.83
C PHE A 199 25.94 3.65 11.81
N ASN A 200 25.66 2.38 12.06
CA ASN A 200 26.11 1.27 11.21
C ASN A 200 25.00 0.77 10.27
N ASN A 201 23.74 0.82 10.70
CA ASN A 201 22.58 0.35 9.93
C ASN A 201 21.62 1.50 9.65
N PHE A 202 22.16 2.53 9.00
CA PHE A 202 21.46 3.73 8.57
C PHE A 202 21.21 3.69 7.07
N TYR A 203 19.98 3.98 6.68
CA TYR A 203 19.56 3.97 5.29
C TYR A 203 18.86 5.29 4.93
N ASP A 204 19.45 6.02 3.99
CA ASP A 204 18.82 7.15 3.31
C ASP A 204 17.74 6.64 2.34
N THR A 205 16.54 7.22 2.40
CA THR A 205 15.40 6.89 1.52
C THR A 205 14.94 8.08 0.68
N GLY A 206 15.74 9.15 0.63
CA GLY A 206 15.42 10.40 -0.04
C GLY A 206 15.37 10.33 -1.56
N THR A 207 15.72 9.20 -2.18
CA THR A 207 15.60 8.95 -3.63
C THR A 207 14.84 7.66 -3.91
N GLU A 208 14.22 7.54 -5.10
CA GLU A 208 13.53 6.28 -5.47
C GLU A 208 14.46 5.06 -5.43
N GLU A 209 15.69 5.21 -5.96
CA GLU A 209 16.64 4.10 -6.03
C GLU A 209 17.03 3.61 -4.64
N SER A 210 17.35 4.53 -3.73
CA SER A 210 17.74 4.21 -2.36
C SER A 210 16.56 3.58 -1.60
N TYR A 211 15.36 4.15 -1.70
CA TYR A 211 14.16 3.59 -1.10
C TYR A 211 13.83 2.18 -1.63
N LYS A 212 13.88 1.96 -2.95
CA LYS A 212 13.63 0.64 -3.56
C LYS A 212 14.66 -0.40 -3.08
N LYS A 213 15.92 -0.02 -2.87
CA LYS A 213 16.96 -0.90 -2.30
C LYS A 213 16.64 -1.30 -0.86
N VAL A 214 16.31 -0.32 -0.01
CA VAL A 214 15.92 -0.58 1.40
C VAL A 214 14.71 -1.50 1.46
N ARG A 215 13.67 -1.20 0.67
CA ARG A 215 12.45 -2.01 0.61
C ARG A 215 12.69 -3.45 0.15
N LYS A 216 13.69 -3.70 -0.71
CA LYS A 216 14.08 -5.05 -1.11
C LYS A 216 14.78 -5.82 0.02
N ILE A 217 15.64 -5.14 0.78
CA ILE A 217 16.32 -5.70 1.96
C ILE A 217 15.28 -6.09 3.02
N PHE A 218 14.31 -5.22 3.25
CA PHE A 218 13.27 -5.36 4.27
C PHE A 218 11.93 -5.79 3.65
N SER A 219 11.93 -6.88 2.88
CA SER A 219 10.77 -7.32 2.10
C SER A 219 9.83 -8.25 2.89
N ASN A 220 9.00 -7.67 3.77
CA ASN A 220 7.94 -8.39 4.49
C ASN A 220 6.55 -7.76 4.29
N GLU A 221 6.24 -7.34 3.07
CA GLU A 221 4.99 -6.64 2.78
C GLU A 221 3.78 -7.59 2.65
N ILE A 222 2.66 -7.15 3.21
CA ILE A 222 1.42 -7.92 3.23
C ILE A 222 0.63 -7.75 1.92
N VAL A 223 0.88 -6.68 1.15
CA VAL A 223 0.19 -6.39 -0.12
C VAL A 223 1.22 -6.05 -1.19
N PHE A 224 0.98 -6.48 -2.43
CA PHE A 224 1.84 -6.12 -3.56
C PHE A 224 1.89 -4.60 -3.77
N PRO A 225 3.06 -4.04 -4.11
CA PRO A 225 3.20 -2.61 -4.37
C PRO A 225 2.31 -2.14 -5.51
N LYS A 226 1.75 -0.96 -5.33
CA LYS A 226 1.13 -0.17 -6.39
C LYS A 226 1.68 1.24 -6.33
N ASN A 227 1.75 1.89 -7.48
CA ASN A 227 2.32 3.22 -7.59
C ASN A 227 1.29 4.30 -7.23
N ASP A 228 0.00 3.97 -7.14
CA ASP A 228 -1.10 4.92 -6.98
C ASP A 228 -1.89 4.75 -5.66
N GLU A 229 -1.59 3.71 -4.88
CA GLU A 229 -2.22 3.42 -3.59
C GLU A 229 -1.27 2.64 -2.66
N THR A 230 -1.48 2.74 -1.35
CA THR A 230 -0.74 1.94 -0.37
C THR A 230 -1.54 1.73 0.92
N ILE A 231 -1.13 0.73 1.70
CA ILE A 231 -1.70 0.39 3.00
C ILE A 231 -0.62 0.53 4.09
N PHE A 232 -1.00 1.20 5.17
CA PHE A 232 -0.22 1.27 6.39
C PHE A 232 -0.89 0.42 7.47
N ILE A 233 -0.09 -0.36 8.20
CA ILE A 233 -0.51 -1.12 9.37
C ILE A 233 0.46 -0.74 10.48
N ASP A 234 0.01 0.13 11.39
CA ASP A 234 0.88 0.72 12.40
C ASP A 234 0.09 1.09 13.66
N ASN A 235 0.69 0.89 14.82
CA ASN A 235 0.12 1.14 16.16
C ASN A 235 -1.35 0.67 16.31
N LYS A 236 -1.64 -0.56 15.87
CA LYS A 236 -3.00 -1.15 15.86
C LYS A 236 -4.02 -0.34 15.05
N LYS A 237 -3.58 0.41 14.05
CA LYS A 237 -4.41 1.10 13.06
C LYS A 237 -4.10 0.58 11.67
N VAL A 238 -5.11 0.65 10.80
CA VAL A 238 -4.94 0.46 9.36
C VAL A 238 -5.29 1.76 8.66
N ILE A 239 -4.47 2.18 7.71
CA ILE A 239 -4.65 3.40 6.92
C ILE A 239 -4.51 3.03 5.45
N LYS A 240 -5.45 3.50 4.63
CA LYS A 240 -5.42 3.33 3.19
C LYS A 240 -5.20 4.67 2.51
N TYR A 241 -4.17 4.74 1.69
CA TYR A 241 -3.86 5.88 0.86
C TYR A 241 -4.22 5.61 -0.60
N PHE A 242 -4.82 6.60 -1.25
CA PHE A 242 -5.01 6.62 -2.70
C PHE A 242 -4.59 7.98 -3.25
N SER A 243 -3.78 7.98 -4.30
CA SER A 243 -3.40 9.19 -5.04
C SER A 243 -4.63 9.91 -5.63
N ASN A 244 -5.63 9.14 -6.06
CA ASN A 244 -6.91 9.66 -6.52
C ASN A 244 -7.86 9.94 -5.34
N LYS A 245 -8.13 11.23 -5.09
CA LYS A 245 -9.03 11.72 -4.03
C LYS A 245 -10.49 11.30 -4.21
N ILE A 246 -10.95 11.17 -5.46
CA ILE A 246 -12.32 10.73 -5.77
C ILE A 246 -12.47 9.27 -5.37
N LYS A 247 -11.53 8.41 -5.78
CA LYS A 247 -11.49 6.99 -5.38
C LYS A 247 -11.48 6.81 -3.85
N CYS A 248 -10.66 7.60 -3.14
CA CYS A 248 -10.65 7.61 -1.68
C CYS A 248 -12.02 8.03 -1.10
N GLY A 249 -12.55 9.17 -1.56
CA GLY A 249 -13.83 9.72 -1.10
C GLY A 249 -14.99 8.76 -1.33
N ASP A 250 -15.04 8.10 -2.47
CA ASP A 250 -16.11 7.16 -2.83
C ASP A 250 -16.02 5.86 -2.03
N ARG A 251 -14.82 5.37 -1.69
CA ARG A 251 -14.67 4.27 -0.72
C ARG A 251 -15.16 4.63 0.67
N ILE A 252 -14.90 5.85 1.13
CA ILE A 252 -15.42 6.32 2.42
C ILE A 252 -16.95 6.38 2.38
N LYS A 253 -17.56 6.92 1.31
CA LYS A 253 -19.02 6.90 1.14
C LYS A 253 -19.55 5.47 1.11
N ARG A 254 -18.90 4.57 0.36
CA ARG A 254 -19.28 3.16 0.23
C ARG A 254 -19.32 2.44 1.56
N SER A 255 -18.37 2.74 2.45
CA SER A 255 -18.28 2.13 3.79
C SER A 255 -19.57 2.29 4.60
N GLN A 256 -20.36 3.34 4.36
CA GLN A 256 -21.64 3.57 5.05
C GLN A 256 -22.73 2.60 4.61
N TYR A 257 -22.73 2.17 3.35
CA TYR A 257 -23.68 1.20 2.82
C TYR A 257 -23.33 -0.25 3.19
N ILE A 258 -22.06 -0.54 3.49
CA ILE A 258 -21.59 -1.89 3.92
C ILE A 258 -21.29 -1.97 5.42
N LYS A 259 -21.74 -1.00 6.22
CA LYS A 259 -21.39 -0.84 7.64
C LYS A 259 -21.61 -2.10 8.51
N LYS A 260 -22.55 -2.97 8.13
CA LYS A 260 -22.80 -4.25 8.83
C LYS A 260 -21.56 -5.16 8.83
N PHE A 261 -20.73 -5.06 7.80
CA PHE A 261 -19.56 -5.91 7.59
C PHE A 261 -18.24 -5.15 7.57
N SER A 262 -18.23 -3.85 7.30
CA SER A 262 -17.00 -3.07 7.27
C SER A 262 -16.58 -2.59 8.66
N PRO A 263 -15.27 -2.41 8.90
CA PRO A 263 -14.82 -1.67 10.06
C PRO A 263 -15.32 -0.23 10.02
N THR A 264 -15.43 0.40 11.19
CA THR A 264 -15.78 1.82 11.27
C THR A 264 -14.64 2.67 10.71
N VAL A 265 -14.89 3.32 9.58
CA VAL A 265 -13.90 4.14 8.87
C VAL A 265 -13.91 5.58 9.36
N LYS A 266 -12.72 6.14 9.57
CA LYS A 266 -12.47 7.56 9.81
C LYS A 266 -11.74 8.18 8.61
N LYS A 267 -12.33 9.21 8.01
CA LYS A 267 -11.63 10.05 7.02
C LYS A 267 -10.50 10.80 7.73
N LEU A 268 -9.28 10.71 7.20
CA LEU A 268 -8.11 11.41 7.74
C LEU A 268 -7.80 12.68 6.95
N ASN A 269 -7.81 12.57 5.62
CA ASN A 269 -7.68 13.70 4.69
C ASN A 269 -8.35 13.34 3.34
N SER A 270 -8.09 14.10 2.28
CA SER A 270 -8.68 13.83 0.96
C SER A 270 -8.18 12.56 0.27
N ASN A 271 -7.02 12.04 0.66
CA ASN A 271 -6.34 10.89 0.07
C ASN A 271 -6.25 9.68 1.03
N MET A 272 -6.65 9.85 2.30
CA MET A 272 -6.50 8.82 3.31
C MET A 272 -7.74 8.64 4.17
N PHE A 273 -8.03 7.39 4.48
CA PHE A 273 -8.91 6.99 5.57
C PHE A 273 -8.25 5.89 6.40
N GLY A 274 -8.69 5.74 7.63
CA GLY A 274 -8.20 4.68 8.52
C GLY A 274 -9.30 4.06 9.37
N TYR A 275 -8.97 2.94 9.98
CA TYR A 275 -9.80 2.21 10.93
C TYR A 275 -8.90 1.44 11.91
N ASP A 276 -9.48 0.87 12.97
CA ASP A 276 -8.72 0.07 13.94
C ASP A 276 -8.30 -1.27 13.35
N PHE A 277 -7.09 -1.73 13.68
CA PHE A 277 -6.63 -3.05 13.26
C PHE A 277 -7.51 -4.14 13.85
N ILE A 278 -7.92 -5.08 13.00
CA ILE A 278 -8.83 -6.16 13.37
C ILE A 278 -8.00 -7.40 13.66
N GLU A 279 -7.96 -7.82 14.92
CA GLU A 279 -7.32 -9.08 15.29
C GLU A 279 -8.15 -10.27 14.82
N GLY A 280 -7.59 -11.08 13.92
CA GLY A 280 -8.28 -12.25 13.37
C GLY A 280 -7.43 -13.04 12.39
N LYS A 281 -8.06 -14.05 11.78
CA LYS A 281 -7.48 -14.82 10.67
C LYS A 281 -8.18 -14.42 9.37
N LEU A 282 -7.43 -14.37 8.27
CA LEU A 282 -8.03 -14.32 6.94
C LEU A 282 -8.90 -15.56 6.72
N LEU A 283 -10.03 -15.42 6.04
CA LEU A 283 -10.93 -16.54 5.74
C LEU A 283 -10.19 -17.67 5.00
N SER A 284 -9.21 -17.34 4.15
CA SER A 284 -8.37 -18.34 3.46
C SER A 284 -7.51 -19.21 4.38
N ASN A 285 -7.37 -18.82 5.64
CA ASN A 285 -6.64 -19.57 6.68
C ASN A 285 -7.57 -20.13 7.77
N VAL A 286 -8.90 -20.07 7.57
CA VAL A 286 -9.90 -20.68 8.45
C VAL A 286 -10.28 -22.05 7.89
N SER A 287 -10.26 -23.09 8.74
CA SER A 287 -10.62 -24.45 8.36
C SER A 287 -12.05 -24.85 8.74
N LYS A 288 -12.71 -24.07 9.60
CA LYS A 288 -14.07 -24.39 10.08
C LYS A 288 -15.11 -24.06 9.01
N ILE A 289 -15.75 -25.10 8.50
CA ILE A 289 -16.79 -25.03 7.46
C ILE A 289 -17.99 -24.19 7.90
N ASP A 290 -18.43 -24.33 9.16
CA ASP A 290 -19.59 -23.60 9.67
C ASP A 290 -19.39 -22.08 9.67
N ILE A 291 -18.14 -21.61 9.79
CA ILE A 291 -17.83 -20.18 9.71
C ILE A 291 -18.10 -19.66 8.29
N PHE A 292 -17.66 -20.41 7.27
CA PHE A 292 -17.91 -20.06 5.87
C PHE A 292 -19.41 -20.12 5.53
N SER A 293 -20.11 -21.17 5.97
CA SER A 293 -21.56 -21.29 5.75
C SER A 293 -22.34 -20.17 6.44
N ASN A 294 -22.00 -19.81 7.68
CA ASN A 294 -22.64 -18.69 8.38
C ASN A 294 -22.32 -17.35 7.70
N PHE A 295 -21.09 -17.18 7.22
CA PHE A 295 -20.68 -15.99 6.47
C PHE A 295 -21.55 -15.76 5.24
N ILE A 296 -21.64 -16.76 4.36
CA ILE A 296 -22.30 -16.58 3.06
C ILE A 296 -23.81 -16.35 3.21
N GLU A 297 -24.46 -16.99 4.19
CA GLU A 297 -25.86 -16.74 4.52
C GLU A 297 -26.09 -15.32 5.06
N LYS A 298 -25.25 -14.86 5.99
CA LYS A 298 -25.32 -13.47 6.50
C LYS A 298 -25.02 -12.44 5.42
N PHE A 299 -24.11 -12.76 4.50
CA PHE A 299 -23.78 -11.89 3.38
C PHE A 299 -24.95 -11.81 2.40
N TYR A 300 -25.62 -12.92 2.11
CA TYR A 300 -26.84 -12.95 1.30
C TYR A 300 -27.94 -12.06 1.89
N GLU A 301 -28.29 -12.24 3.16
CA GLU A 301 -29.30 -11.38 3.82
C GLU A 301 -28.95 -9.89 3.71
N PHE A 302 -27.67 -9.55 3.88
CA PHE A 302 -27.19 -8.18 3.72
C PHE A 302 -27.25 -7.68 2.28
N ALA A 303 -26.80 -8.48 1.32
CA ALA A 303 -26.77 -8.15 -0.10
C ALA A 303 -28.18 -7.81 -0.60
N PHE A 304 -29.21 -8.47 -0.10
CA PHE A 304 -30.60 -8.21 -0.45
C PHE A 304 -31.32 -7.21 0.49
N SER A 305 -30.68 -6.76 1.57
CA SER A 305 -31.29 -5.80 2.50
C SER A 305 -31.30 -4.36 1.95
N ASN A 306 -32.44 -3.69 2.06
CA ASN A 306 -32.62 -2.26 1.75
C ASN A 306 -32.16 -1.82 0.35
N ASN A 307 -32.20 -2.72 -0.65
CA ASN A 307 -31.85 -2.39 -2.03
C ASN A 307 -33.06 -2.34 -2.93
N THR A 308 -33.30 -1.17 -3.49
CA THR A 308 -34.18 -0.98 -4.63
C THR A 308 -33.34 -0.45 -5.78
N CYS A 309 -33.19 -1.27 -6.83
CA CYS A 309 -32.65 -0.82 -8.10
C CYS A 309 -33.76 -0.03 -8.81
N ASN A 310 -33.65 1.30 -8.79
CA ASN A 310 -34.65 2.17 -9.42
C ASN A 310 -34.44 2.34 -10.93
N ASP A 311 -33.23 2.04 -11.41
CA ASP A 311 -32.84 2.21 -12.81
C ASP A 311 -32.14 0.94 -13.31
N ILE A 312 -32.96 0.00 -13.81
CA ILE A 312 -32.49 -1.29 -14.31
C ILE A 312 -31.61 -1.13 -15.56
N LEU A 313 -31.90 -0.13 -16.40
CA LEU A 313 -31.15 0.11 -17.63
C LEU A 313 -29.73 0.60 -17.30
N LYS A 314 -29.61 1.53 -16.36
CA LYS A 314 -28.30 1.94 -15.84
C LYS A 314 -27.55 0.76 -15.23
N PHE A 315 -28.20 -0.08 -14.42
CA PHE A 315 -27.56 -1.26 -13.84
C PHE A 315 -27.06 -2.25 -14.91
N GLN A 316 -27.85 -2.49 -15.96
CA GLN A 316 -27.45 -3.33 -17.08
C GLN A 316 -26.27 -2.73 -17.86
N ASN A 317 -26.25 -1.41 -18.06
CA ASN A 317 -25.09 -0.71 -18.66
C ASN A 317 -23.83 -0.85 -17.79
N ASP A 318 -23.98 -0.74 -16.46
CA ASP A 318 -22.87 -0.97 -15.52
C ASP A 318 -22.38 -2.42 -15.61
N CYS A 319 -23.28 -3.40 -15.74
CA CYS A 319 -22.93 -4.82 -15.95
C CYS A 319 -22.22 -5.03 -17.29
N GLU A 320 -22.73 -4.46 -18.40
CA GLU A 320 -22.07 -4.54 -19.71
C GLU A 320 -20.66 -3.98 -19.65
N TYR A 321 -20.49 -2.81 -19.05
CA TYR A 321 -19.19 -2.20 -18.87
C TYR A 321 -18.25 -3.08 -18.03
N MET A 322 -18.74 -3.59 -16.90
CA MET A 322 -17.95 -4.39 -15.96
C MET A 322 -17.53 -5.75 -16.54
N TYR A 323 -18.39 -6.39 -17.33
CA TYR A 323 -18.18 -7.77 -17.80
C TYR A 323 -17.63 -7.84 -19.20
N LYS A 324 -18.20 -7.06 -20.12
CA LYS A 324 -17.85 -7.14 -21.54
C LYS A 324 -16.79 -6.11 -21.88
N THR A 325 -17.09 -4.82 -21.74
CA THR A 325 -16.20 -3.74 -22.19
C THR A 325 -14.82 -3.86 -21.54
N LYS A 326 -14.77 -3.98 -20.21
CA LYS A 326 -13.49 -4.15 -19.49
C LYS A 326 -12.72 -5.39 -19.93
N THR A 327 -13.40 -6.51 -20.18
CA THR A 327 -12.74 -7.73 -20.63
C THR A 327 -12.12 -7.54 -22.00
N TYR A 328 -12.86 -7.01 -22.96
CA TYR A 328 -12.33 -6.73 -24.30
C TYR A 328 -11.17 -5.73 -24.27
N ASP A 329 -11.20 -4.75 -23.37
CA ASP A 329 -10.06 -3.84 -23.20
C ASP A 329 -8.82 -4.53 -22.63
N ARG A 330 -9.00 -5.39 -21.61
CA ARG A 330 -7.91 -6.07 -20.89
C ARG A 330 -7.21 -7.15 -21.71
N ILE A 331 -7.95 -7.85 -22.56
CA ILE A 331 -7.36 -8.92 -23.39
C ILE A 331 -6.51 -8.38 -24.55
N LYS A 332 -6.65 -7.10 -24.93
CA LYS A 332 -5.90 -6.50 -26.06
C LYS A 332 -4.39 -6.69 -25.95
N GLN A 333 -3.83 -6.67 -24.73
CA GLN A 333 -2.40 -6.86 -24.52
C GLN A 333 -1.91 -8.29 -24.79
N PHE A 334 -2.83 -9.26 -24.82
CA PHE A 334 -2.52 -10.67 -25.05
C PHE A 334 -2.89 -11.15 -26.45
N GLN A 335 -3.78 -10.44 -27.15
CA GLN A 335 -4.24 -10.83 -28.48
C GLN A 335 -3.09 -10.97 -29.48
N ASN A 336 -3.08 -12.07 -30.24
CA ASN A 336 -2.08 -12.37 -31.27
C ASN A 336 -0.64 -12.41 -30.73
N THR A 337 -0.47 -12.77 -29.46
CA THR A 337 0.85 -13.07 -28.88
C THR A 337 1.09 -14.58 -28.93
N ASP A 338 2.34 -15.01 -28.91
CA ASP A 338 2.71 -16.44 -28.83
C ASP A 338 1.97 -17.18 -27.70
N LEU A 339 1.66 -16.48 -26.59
CA LEU A 339 0.90 -17.03 -25.47
C LEU A 339 -0.58 -17.27 -25.81
N ASP A 340 -1.17 -16.42 -26.64
CA ASP A 340 -2.56 -16.53 -27.08
C ASP A 340 -2.71 -17.49 -28.27
N GLU A 341 -1.67 -17.68 -29.06
CA GLU A 341 -1.66 -18.57 -30.23
C GLU A 341 -1.36 -20.05 -29.90
N LEU A 342 -1.18 -20.38 -28.61
CA LEU A 342 -1.04 -21.77 -28.16
C LEU A 342 -2.29 -22.59 -28.51
N ASP A 343 -2.08 -23.76 -29.12
CA ASP A 343 -3.16 -24.64 -29.55
C ASP A 343 -3.76 -25.44 -28.39
N HIS A 344 -2.94 -25.82 -27.41
CA HIS A 344 -3.37 -26.69 -26.32
C HIS A 344 -2.89 -26.20 -24.97
N ILE A 345 -3.75 -26.29 -23.96
CA ILE A 345 -3.41 -26.10 -22.55
C ILE A 345 -3.85 -27.35 -21.80
N ASN A 346 -2.93 -28.01 -21.10
CA ASN A 346 -3.20 -29.28 -20.40
C ASN A 346 -3.86 -30.36 -21.29
N GLY A 347 -3.49 -30.38 -22.58
CA GLY A 347 -4.05 -31.32 -23.57
C GLY A 347 -5.43 -30.96 -24.11
N ILE A 348 -6.05 -29.87 -23.65
CA ILE A 348 -7.32 -29.35 -24.19
C ILE A 348 -7.02 -28.33 -25.27
N PHE A 349 -7.63 -28.50 -26.45
CA PHE A 349 -7.55 -27.52 -27.52
C PHE A 349 -8.18 -26.20 -27.09
N VAL A 350 -7.45 -25.09 -27.23
CA VAL A 350 -7.94 -23.75 -26.90
C VAL A 350 -7.79 -22.83 -28.12
N GLU A 351 -8.80 -22.00 -28.35
CA GLU A 351 -8.73 -21.00 -29.42
C GLU A 351 -8.05 -19.72 -28.93
N PRO A 352 -7.66 -18.82 -29.84
CA PRO A 352 -7.31 -17.44 -29.49
C PRO A 352 -8.39 -16.79 -28.62
N ILE A 353 -7.97 -15.96 -27.66
CA ILE A 353 -8.85 -15.40 -26.61
C ILE A 353 -10.05 -14.66 -27.21
N ILE A 354 -9.86 -13.97 -28.34
CA ILE A 354 -10.94 -13.24 -29.01
C ILE A 354 -12.05 -14.17 -29.53
N ASN A 355 -11.68 -15.35 -30.02
CA ASN A 355 -12.63 -16.34 -30.51
C ASN A 355 -13.42 -16.94 -29.34
N ILE A 356 -12.76 -17.20 -28.21
CA ILE A 356 -13.41 -17.64 -26.97
C ILE A 356 -14.42 -16.58 -26.51
N MET A 357 -14.01 -15.30 -26.44
CA MET A 357 -14.89 -14.22 -25.97
C MET A 357 -16.09 -13.97 -26.90
N ASN A 358 -15.94 -14.19 -28.21
CA ASN A 358 -17.02 -14.02 -29.19
C ASN A 358 -18.10 -15.11 -29.12
N LYS A 359 -17.84 -16.24 -28.43
CA LYS A 359 -18.82 -17.30 -28.19
C LYS A 359 -19.74 -17.03 -27.00
N ILE A 360 -19.46 -15.98 -26.22
CA ILE A 360 -20.21 -15.66 -25.01
C ILE A 360 -21.49 -14.91 -25.37
N ASP A 361 -22.63 -15.41 -24.90
CA ASP A 361 -23.90 -14.67 -24.92
C ASP A 361 -23.91 -13.61 -23.82
N TRP A 362 -23.28 -12.46 -24.11
CA TRP A 362 -23.19 -11.34 -23.18
C TRP A 362 -24.56 -10.82 -22.76
N ASN A 363 -25.57 -10.87 -23.64
CA ASN A 363 -26.91 -10.40 -23.31
C ASN A 363 -27.49 -11.23 -22.17
N LYS A 364 -27.39 -12.57 -22.26
CA LYS A 364 -27.82 -13.47 -21.19
C LYS A 364 -27.09 -13.21 -19.87
N ILE A 365 -25.77 -13.02 -19.92
CA ILE A 365 -24.97 -12.71 -18.71
C ILE A 365 -25.44 -11.40 -18.06
N ILE A 366 -25.66 -10.36 -18.85
CA ILE A 366 -26.07 -9.03 -18.36
C ILE A 366 -27.51 -9.06 -17.81
N THR A 367 -28.44 -9.74 -18.49
CA THR A 367 -29.84 -9.79 -18.05
C THR A 367 -30.05 -10.68 -16.84
N ASN A 368 -29.18 -11.67 -16.62
CA ASN A 368 -29.21 -12.54 -15.44
C ASN A 368 -28.58 -11.90 -14.19
N ALA A 369 -27.92 -10.75 -14.30
CA ALA A 369 -27.30 -10.06 -13.17
C ALA A 369 -28.33 -9.66 -12.10
N ILE A 370 -27.95 -9.69 -10.82
CA ILE A 370 -28.86 -9.46 -9.70
C ILE A 370 -28.41 -8.20 -8.92
N PRO A 371 -29.17 -7.10 -9.00
CA PRO A 371 -28.79 -5.85 -8.36
C PRO A 371 -28.90 -5.95 -6.83
N THR A 372 -27.78 -5.75 -6.14
CA THR A 372 -27.67 -5.90 -4.67
C THR A 372 -26.67 -4.91 -4.07
N ASN A 373 -26.63 -4.83 -2.75
CA ASN A 373 -25.50 -4.29 -2.02
C ASN A 373 -24.29 -5.19 -2.31
N PHE A 374 -23.13 -4.59 -2.49
CA PHE A 374 -21.95 -5.30 -2.94
C PHE A 374 -20.70 -4.90 -2.15
N HIS A 375 -19.72 -5.79 -2.14
CA HIS A 375 -18.36 -5.53 -1.68
C HIS A 375 -17.44 -5.15 -2.85
N GLY A 376 -17.57 -5.86 -3.97
CA GLY A 376 -16.85 -5.63 -5.23
C GLY A 376 -15.46 -6.27 -5.28
N ASP A 377 -14.99 -6.85 -4.18
CA ASP A 377 -13.75 -7.63 -4.12
C ASP A 377 -13.83 -8.71 -3.04
N LEU A 378 -14.96 -9.44 -3.01
CA LEU A 378 -15.31 -10.42 -1.97
C LEU A 378 -14.48 -11.72 -2.05
N GLN A 379 -13.16 -11.59 -2.01
CA GLN A 379 -12.24 -12.73 -1.98
C GLN A 379 -11.85 -13.10 -0.53
N PRO A 380 -11.49 -14.36 -0.23
CA PRO A 380 -11.16 -14.80 1.13
C PRO A 380 -10.03 -14.01 1.83
N GLU A 381 -9.09 -13.45 1.08
CA GLU A 381 -8.00 -12.59 1.58
C GLU A 381 -8.48 -11.22 2.06
N ASN A 382 -9.67 -10.82 1.65
CA ASN A 382 -10.32 -9.55 2.02
C ASN A 382 -11.36 -9.75 3.13
N ILE A 383 -11.37 -10.91 3.78
CA ILE A 383 -12.32 -11.28 4.82
C ILE A 383 -11.54 -11.68 6.08
N ILE A 384 -11.72 -10.93 7.16
CA ILE A 384 -11.14 -11.23 8.47
C ILE A 384 -12.21 -11.88 9.35
N VAL A 385 -11.86 -13.01 9.95
CA VAL A 385 -12.62 -13.67 11.00
C VAL A 385 -11.91 -13.41 12.33
N SER A 386 -12.53 -12.62 13.21
CA SER A 386 -11.99 -12.31 14.54
C SER A 386 -12.10 -13.50 15.49
N LYS A 387 -11.49 -13.38 16.68
CA LYS A 387 -11.44 -14.45 17.69
C LYS A 387 -12.82 -14.92 18.18
N ASP A 388 -13.81 -14.03 18.18
CA ASP A 388 -15.23 -14.28 18.50
C ASP A 388 -16.06 -14.73 17.27
N ASN A 389 -15.41 -15.03 16.14
CA ASN A 389 -16.02 -15.37 14.85
C ASN A 389 -16.85 -14.25 14.22
N THR A 390 -16.67 -13.00 14.63
CA THR A 390 -17.21 -11.84 13.91
C THR A 390 -16.49 -11.70 12.57
N ILE A 391 -17.25 -11.36 11.51
CA ILE A 391 -16.73 -11.27 10.15
C ILE A 391 -16.60 -9.82 9.75
N PHE A 392 -15.43 -9.46 9.27
CA PHE A 392 -15.14 -8.13 8.74
C PHE A 392 -14.72 -8.22 7.28
N LEU A 393 -15.44 -7.50 6.43
CA LEU A 393 -15.10 -7.31 5.03
C LEU A 393 -14.20 -6.08 4.91
N ILE A 394 -12.97 -6.30 4.44
CA ILE A 394 -11.98 -5.25 4.22
C ILE A 394 -11.72 -5.11 2.72
N ASP A 395 -11.29 -3.92 2.30
CA ASP A 395 -10.91 -3.65 0.90
C ASP A 395 -12.02 -3.71 -0.16
N TRP A 396 -13.21 -3.22 0.20
CA TRP A 396 -14.31 -3.00 -0.75
C TRP A 396 -13.95 -2.02 -1.86
N ARG A 397 -14.56 -2.20 -3.03
CA ARG A 397 -14.42 -1.29 -4.18
C ARG A 397 -15.27 -0.04 -4.02
N GLU A 398 -14.83 1.04 -4.64
CA GLU A 398 -15.51 2.34 -4.65
C GLU A 398 -16.89 2.27 -5.28
N SER A 399 -17.01 1.60 -6.44
CA SER A 399 -18.22 1.50 -7.25
C SER A 399 -18.29 0.17 -7.99
N PHE A 400 -19.50 -0.16 -8.48
CA PHE A 400 -19.72 -1.15 -9.51
C PHE A 400 -20.19 -0.39 -10.76
N GLY A 401 -19.38 -0.40 -11.81
CA GLY A 401 -19.53 0.57 -12.90
C GLY A 401 -19.55 2.00 -12.36
N THR A 402 -20.64 2.71 -12.60
CA THR A 402 -20.86 4.09 -12.17
C THR A 402 -21.61 4.21 -10.83
N ASP A 403 -22.10 3.11 -10.26
CA ASP A 403 -22.95 3.14 -9.06
C ASP A 403 -22.17 2.84 -7.77
N LEU A 404 -22.42 3.66 -6.74
CA LEU A 404 -21.79 3.53 -5.41
C LEU A 404 -22.56 2.61 -4.46
N LYS A 405 -23.81 2.29 -4.76
CA LYS A 405 -24.71 1.56 -3.85
C LYS A 405 -24.98 0.16 -4.38
N ILE A 406 -25.41 0.09 -5.64
CA ILE A 406 -25.89 -1.12 -6.29
C ILE A 406 -24.77 -1.71 -7.14
N GLY A 407 -24.61 -3.02 -7.04
CA GLY A 407 -23.72 -3.83 -7.87
C GLY A 407 -24.38 -5.17 -8.12
N ASP A 408 -23.64 -6.14 -8.64
CA ASP A 408 -24.21 -7.46 -8.93
C ASP A 408 -23.79 -8.51 -7.90
N PHE A 409 -24.77 -9.29 -7.42
CA PHE A 409 -24.52 -10.39 -6.50
C PHE A 409 -23.65 -11.48 -7.12
N TYR A 410 -23.83 -11.78 -8.42
CA TYR A 410 -22.97 -12.73 -9.12
C TYR A 410 -21.52 -12.24 -9.19
N TYR A 411 -21.29 -10.93 -9.23
CA TYR A 411 -19.93 -10.38 -9.19
C TYR A 411 -19.23 -10.67 -7.87
N ASP A 412 -19.91 -10.51 -6.74
CA ASP A 412 -19.33 -10.81 -5.43
C ASP A 412 -19.12 -12.30 -5.21
N LEU A 413 -20.11 -13.14 -5.55
CA LEU A 413 -19.95 -14.60 -5.46
C LEU A 413 -18.83 -15.10 -6.38
N SER A 414 -18.66 -14.49 -7.56
CA SER A 414 -17.58 -14.88 -8.48
C SER A 414 -16.20 -14.43 -8.00
N LYS A 415 -16.09 -13.29 -7.30
CA LYS A 415 -14.85 -12.90 -6.59
C LYS A 415 -14.51 -13.90 -5.48
N LEU A 416 -15.53 -14.39 -4.78
CA LEU A 416 -15.34 -15.44 -3.77
C LEU A 416 -14.86 -16.72 -4.43
N TYR A 417 -15.56 -17.21 -5.46
CA TYR A 417 -15.17 -18.40 -6.24
C TYR A 417 -13.72 -18.30 -6.76
N HIS A 418 -13.36 -17.17 -7.37
CA HIS A 418 -12.00 -16.91 -7.85
C HIS A 418 -10.98 -17.08 -6.72
N GLY A 419 -11.18 -16.43 -5.58
CA GLY A 419 -10.23 -16.51 -4.45
C GLY A 419 -10.22 -17.88 -3.73
N LEU A 420 -11.28 -18.69 -3.86
CA LEU A 420 -11.31 -20.06 -3.35
C LEU A 420 -10.46 -21.01 -4.21
N LEU A 421 -10.35 -20.75 -5.51
CA LEU A 421 -9.57 -21.60 -6.42
C LEU A 421 -8.09 -21.19 -6.45
N ILE A 422 -7.80 -19.90 -6.72
CA ILE A 422 -6.44 -19.35 -6.67
C ILE A 422 -6.40 -18.23 -5.63
N ASN A 423 -5.89 -18.58 -4.45
CA ASN A 423 -5.80 -17.68 -3.31
C ASN A 423 -4.46 -16.91 -3.30
N GLY A 424 -4.41 -15.74 -2.67
CA GLY A 424 -3.22 -14.88 -2.67
C GLY A 424 -1.95 -15.52 -2.10
N THR A 425 -2.09 -16.54 -1.24
CA THR A 425 -0.96 -17.32 -0.72
C THR A 425 -0.28 -18.15 -1.82
N ILE A 426 -1.07 -18.84 -2.65
CA ILE A 426 -0.55 -19.66 -3.77
C ILE A 426 0.29 -18.81 -4.71
N VAL A 427 -0.19 -17.60 -5.00
CA VAL A 427 0.50 -16.63 -5.86
C VAL A 427 1.83 -16.19 -5.24
N LYS A 428 1.81 -15.72 -3.99
CA LYS A 428 3.01 -15.22 -3.30
C LYS A 428 4.08 -16.28 -3.10
N GLU A 429 3.67 -17.51 -2.80
CA GLU A 429 4.59 -18.63 -2.59
C GLU A 429 4.99 -19.34 -3.89
N LYS A 430 4.57 -18.82 -5.06
CA LYS A 430 4.84 -19.40 -6.39
C LYS A 430 4.46 -20.87 -6.47
N LYS A 431 3.33 -21.25 -5.87
CA LYS A 431 2.79 -22.61 -5.86
C LYS A 431 1.97 -22.91 -7.11
N PHE A 432 2.49 -22.49 -8.26
CA PHE A 432 1.96 -22.72 -9.60
C PHE A 432 3.11 -22.96 -10.58
N SER A 433 2.84 -23.65 -11.69
CA SER A 433 3.80 -23.87 -12.77
C SER A 433 3.20 -23.54 -14.12
N VAL A 434 4.06 -23.09 -15.04
CA VAL A 434 3.77 -22.89 -16.45
C VAL A 434 4.95 -23.43 -17.25
N GLU A 435 4.69 -24.40 -18.11
CA GLU A 435 5.65 -24.97 -19.06
C GLU A 435 5.09 -24.78 -20.46
N ILE A 436 5.87 -24.23 -21.38
CA ILE A 436 5.44 -23.98 -22.77
C ILE A 436 6.45 -24.66 -23.71
N GLU A 437 5.98 -25.61 -24.50
CA GLU A 437 6.77 -26.36 -25.48
C GLU A 437 5.90 -26.70 -26.71
N ASN A 438 6.47 -26.59 -27.92
CA ASN A 438 5.82 -27.02 -29.17
C ASN A 438 4.39 -26.51 -29.37
N ASN A 439 4.16 -25.21 -29.13
CA ASN A 439 2.85 -24.56 -29.20
C ASN A 439 1.80 -25.11 -28.21
N GLN A 440 2.24 -25.71 -27.11
CA GLN A 440 1.38 -26.22 -26.05
C GLN A 440 1.85 -25.69 -24.70
N ALA A 441 0.90 -25.48 -23.78
CA ALA A 441 1.19 -25.20 -22.38
C ALA A 441 0.75 -26.33 -21.46
N LYS A 442 1.53 -26.56 -20.42
CA LYS A 442 1.12 -27.28 -19.21
C LYS A 442 1.11 -26.31 -18.04
N ILE A 443 -0.01 -26.23 -17.35
CA ILE A 443 -0.17 -25.40 -16.17
C ILE A 443 -0.64 -26.26 -14.99
N SER A 444 -0.12 -25.97 -13.80
CA SER A 444 -0.55 -26.62 -12.57
C SER A 444 -0.52 -25.64 -11.41
N TYR A 445 -1.29 -25.92 -10.35
CA TYR A 445 -1.30 -25.12 -9.13
C TYR A 445 -1.71 -25.97 -7.93
N LEU A 446 -1.23 -25.58 -6.74
CA LEU A 446 -1.69 -26.15 -5.49
C LEU A 446 -3.01 -25.49 -5.09
N SER A 447 -3.94 -26.27 -4.54
CA SER A 447 -5.12 -25.73 -3.84
C SER A 447 -5.06 -26.08 -2.35
N LYS A 448 -5.73 -25.29 -1.51
CA LYS A 448 -5.87 -25.60 -0.08
C LYS A 448 -7.14 -26.40 0.16
N ASP A 449 -7.06 -27.48 0.93
CA ASP A 449 -8.19 -28.37 1.22
C ASP A 449 -9.40 -27.62 1.80
N ASN A 450 -9.19 -26.69 2.73
CA ASN A 450 -10.28 -25.90 3.31
C ASN A 450 -11.01 -25.05 2.26
N LEU A 451 -10.29 -24.50 1.28
CA LEU A 451 -10.88 -23.69 0.23
C LEU A 451 -11.64 -24.53 -0.80
N MET A 452 -11.18 -25.74 -1.07
CA MET A 452 -11.92 -26.70 -1.89
C MET A 452 -13.26 -27.07 -1.23
N GLU A 453 -13.26 -27.32 0.08
CA GLU A 453 -14.50 -27.56 0.85
C GLU A 453 -15.42 -26.34 0.86
N PHE A 454 -14.87 -25.12 1.00
CA PHE A 454 -15.65 -23.89 0.89
C PHE A 454 -16.28 -23.73 -0.49
N ASN A 455 -15.60 -24.13 -1.57
CA ASN A 455 -16.16 -24.06 -2.91
C ASN A 455 -17.36 -25.02 -3.08
N LYS A 456 -17.29 -26.23 -2.51
CA LYS A 456 -18.44 -27.16 -2.46
C LYS A 456 -19.62 -26.54 -1.68
N LYS A 457 -19.33 -25.83 -0.59
CA LYS A 457 -20.36 -25.11 0.18
C LYS A 457 -20.95 -23.92 -0.57
N LEU A 458 -20.15 -23.23 -1.38
CA LEU A 458 -20.63 -22.16 -2.26
C LEU A 458 -21.61 -22.71 -3.30
N GLU A 459 -21.29 -23.86 -3.92
CA GLU A 459 -22.19 -24.53 -4.86
C GLU A 459 -23.52 -24.93 -4.20
N PHE A 460 -23.46 -25.59 -3.03
CA PHE A 460 -24.66 -25.94 -2.27
C PHE A 460 -25.49 -24.71 -1.87
N PHE A 461 -24.82 -23.63 -1.44
CA PHE A 461 -25.48 -22.36 -1.13
C PHE A 461 -26.21 -21.80 -2.36
N CYS A 462 -25.58 -21.80 -3.53
CA CYS A 462 -26.20 -21.35 -4.76
C CYS A 462 -27.46 -22.17 -5.10
N GLN A 463 -27.37 -23.50 -5.00
CA GLN A 463 -28.52 -24.40 -5.21
C GLN A 463 -29.68 -24.09 -4.24
N LYS A 464 -29.36 -23.93 -2.95
CA LYS A 464 -30.34 -23.63 -1.89
C LYS A 464 -31.12 -22.35 -2.17
N HIS A 465 -30.45 -21.31 -2.67
CA HIS A 465 -31.03 -19.98 -2.91
C HIS A 465 -31.43 -19.74 -4.38
N GLN A 466 -31.47 -20.79 -5.20
CA GLN A 466 -31.83 -20.72 -6.62
C GLN A 466 -30.96 -19.74 -7.43
N ILE A 467 -29.68 -19.67 -7.09
CA ILE A 467 -28.65 -18.88 -7.80
C ILE A 467 -27.93 -19.81 -8.77
N GLU A 468 -27.73 -19.37 -10.00
CA GLU A 468 -27.08 -20.15 -11.05
C GLU A 468 -25.57 -20.26 -10.80
N TYR A 469 -25.12 -21.35 -10.19
CA TYR A 469 -23.69 -21.56 -9.87
C TYR A 469 -22.79 -21.50 -11.12
N ASN A 470 -23.28 -21.90 -12.29
CA ASN A 470 -22.55 -21.77 -13.55
C ASN A 470 -22.26 -20.30 -13.91
N HIS A 471 -23.19 -19.38 -13.65
CA HIS A 471 -22.95 -17.95 -13.84
C HIS A 471 -21.88 -17.42 -12.86
N VAL A 472 -21.90 -17.87 -11.60
CA VAL A 472 -20.82 -17.56 -10.62
C VAL A 472 -19.46 -18.04 -11.14
N ARG A 473 -19.39 -19.28 -11.64
CA ARG A 473 -18.16 -19.85 -12.22
C ARG A 473 -17.67 -19.07 -13.44
N PHE A 474 -18.58 -18.75 -14.36
CA PHE A 474 -18.27 -17.98 -15.56
C PHE A 474 -17.60 -16.65 -15.23
N LEU A 475 -18.23 -15.81 -14.39
CA LEU A 475 -17.64 -14.53 -13.98
C LEU A 475 -16.36 -14.74 -13.17
N GLY A 476 -16.27 -15.85 -12.43
CA GLY A 476 -15.09 -16.27 -11.69
C GLY A 476 -13.88 -16.47 -12.60
N ILE A 477 -14.08 -17.20 -13.69
CA ILE A 477 -13.08 -17.43 -14.73
C ILE A 477 -12.72 -16.12 -15.43
N LEU A 478 -13.73 -15.29 -15.71
CA LEU A 478 -13.55 -13.98 -16.33
C LEU A 478 -12.64 -13.06 -15.49
N HIS A 479 -12.66 -13.18 -14.15
CA HIS A 479 -11.74 -12.45 -13.28
C HIS A 479 -10.27 -12.80 -13.57
N TYR A 480 -9.92 -14.07 -13.80
CA TYR A 480 -8.52 -14.48 -14.08
C TYR A 480 -7.99 -13.82 -15.34
N ILE A 481 -8.76 -13.89 -16.42
CA ILE A 481 -8.44 -13.26 -17.71
C ILE A 481 -8.25 -11.75 -17.50
N ASN A 482 -9.15 -11.13 -16.75
CA ASN A 482 -9.18 -9.70 -16.52
C ASN A 482 -8.03 -9.16 -15.67
N ILE A 483 -7.50 -9.94 -14.73
CA ILE A 483 -6.42 -9.48 -13.87
C ILE A 483 -5.03 -9.75 -14.44
N ALA A 484 -4.92 -10.59 -15.47
CA ALA A 484 -3.66 -10.97 -16.10
C ALA A 484 -2.82 -9.74 -16.50
N GLU A 485 -3.43 -8.75 -17.17
CA GLU A 485 -2.69 -7.58 -17.67
C GLU A 485 -1.98 -6.78 -16.58
N PHE A 486 -2.50 -6.78 -15.35
CA PHE A 486 -1.94 -6.01 -14.24
C PHE A 486 -0.60 -6.55 -13.76
N TYR A 487 -0.30 -7.81 -14.07
CA TYR A 487 0.90 -8.49 -13.61
C TYR A 487 1.97 -8.64 -14.69
N ILE A 488 1.71 -8.25 -15.94
CA ILE A 488 2.67 -8.39 -17.07
C ILE A 488 4.04 -7.84 -16.72
N LYS A 489 4.11 -6.67 -16.06
CA LYS A 489 5.38 -5.99 -15.75
C LYS A 489 5.96 -6.37 -14.40
N THR A 490 5.12 -6.66 -13.40
CA THR A 490 5.54 -6.85 -12.01
C THR A 490 5.77 -8.32 -11.67
N GLU A 491 4.94 -9.21 -12.19
CA GLU A 491 4.95 -10.66 -11.92
C GLU A 491 4.63 -11.44 -13.22
N PRO A 492 5.50 -11.40 -14.25
CA PRO A 492 5.20 -11.88 -15.60
C PRO A 492 4.83 -13.37 -15.66
N GLU A 493 5.46 -14.22 -14.85
CA GLU A 493 5.12 -15.65 -14.78
C GLU A 493 3.72 -15.88 -14.21
N TYR A 494 3.32 -15.10 -13.21
CA TYR A 494 1.96 -15.15 -12.69
C TYR A 494 0.94 -14.63 -13.70
N SER A 495 1.27 -13.56 -14.44
CA SER A 495 0.46 -13.06 -15.55
C SER A 495 0.20 -14.13 -16.61
N LYS A 496 1.25 -14.87 -17.03
CA LYS A 496 1.12 -15.97 -17.99
C LYS A 496 0.21 -17.07 -17.44
N PHE A 497 0.46 -17.49 -16.20
CA PHE A 497 -0.31 -18.55 -15.54
C PHE A 497 -1.81 -18.24 -15.51
N ILE A 498 -2.22 -17.07 -15.03
CA ILE A 498 -3.65 -16.75 -14.89
C ILE A 498 -4.33 -16.47 -16.22
N PHE A 499 -3.61 -15.97 -17.22
CA PHE A 499 -4.13 -15.84 -18.58
C PHE A 499 -4.45 -17.22 -19.17
N LEU A 500 -3.47 -18.15 -19.13
CA LEU A 500 -3.64 -19.52 -19.63
C LEU A 500 -4.71 -20.30 -18.85
N LEU A 501 -4.73 -20.15 -17.52
CA LEU A 501 -5.78 -20.75 -16.67
C LEU A 501 -7.16 -20.21 -17.05
N GLY A 502 -7.28 -18.90 -17.26
CA GLY A 502 -8.51 -18.26 -17.71
C GLY A 502 -9.00 -18.81 -19.05
N LYS A 503 -8.11 -18.92 -20.05
CA LYS A 503 -8.41 -19.54 -21.35
C LYS A 503 -8.90 -20.98 -21.19
N LEU A 504 -8.12 -21.81 -20.50
CA LEU A 504 -8.44 -23.22 -20.28
C LEU A 504 -9.83 -23.39 -19.64
N LEU A 505 -10.06 -22.73 -18.51
CA LEU A 505 -11.32 -22.86 -17.77
C LEU A 505 -12.51 -22.32 -18.57
N MET A 506 -12.32 -21.25 -19.35
CA MET A 506 -13.39 -20.70 -20.17
C MET A 506 -13.74 -21.64 -21.33
N THR A 507 -12.76 -22.23 -21.98
CA THR A 507 -12.99 -23.26 -23.01
C THR A 507 -13.73 -24.46 -22.43
N GLU A 508 -13.30 -24.99 -21.28
CA GLU A 508 -14.02 -26.08 -20.61
C GLU A 508 -15.45 -25.71 -20.22
N TYR A 509 -15.68 -24.46 -19.81
CA TYR A 509 -17.01 -23.96 -19.48
C TYR A 509 -17.93 -23.96 -20.71
N LEU A 510 -17.45 -23.45 -21.84
CA LEU A 510 -18.20 -23.38 -23.11
C LEU A 510 -18.41 -24.74 -23.79
N LEU A 511 -17.58 -25.76 -23.48
CA LEU A 511 -17.80 -27.12 -23.97
C LEU A 511 -18.88 -27.88 -23.20
N LYS A 512 -19.19 -27.45 -21.97
CA LYS A 512 -20.11 -28.14 -21.05
C LYS A 512 -21.50 -27.50 -20.95
N ASN A 513 -21.65 -26.27 -21.43
CA ASN A 513 -22.87 -25.46 -21.38
C ASN A 513 -23.12 -24.81 -22.74
#